data_AF-A0AAV7JHL4-F1
#
_entry.id   AF-A0AAV7JHL4-F1
#
_cell.length_a   1.000
_cell.length_b   1.000
_cell.length_c   1.000
_cell.angle_alpha   90.00
_cell.angle_beta   90.00
_cell.angle_gamma   90.00
#
_symmetry.space_group_name_H-M   'P 1'
#
loop_
_entity.id
_entity.type
_entity.pdbx_description
1 polymer ?
#
loop_
_entity_poly.entity_id
_entity_poly.type
_entity_poly.pdbx_seq_one_letter_code
_entity_poly.pdbx_strand_id
1 'polypeptide(L)'
;MFDVLQLLHNFLLSSVVHVRYLVAQKFFQPNSRTREIPNLYDTRWICYHEATEVVLCTLPAIMSAIDDFAEEVGNRGNNAWVLLSQITPCFIIHLSLMRFVLNICNLANVKLQLKSETHSEALQCIKAMKNFTDRPLYPNNDTVWDNVYDEAEKIIASCELSDIRRDRAVPFLPEVPIQVKMTTA
;
A
#
# COMPACT_ATOMS: atom_id res chain seq x y z
N MET A 1 5.94 -0.50 11.39
CA MET A 1 5.01 -0.74 10.26
C MET A 1 4.26 0.55 9.89
N PHE A 2 3.46 1.12 10.79
CA PHE A 2 2.72 2.36 10.51
C PHE A 2 3.64 3.53 10.15
N ASP A 3 4.79 3.66 10.81
CA ASP A 3 5.77 4.70 10.49
C ASP A 3 6.30 4.55 9.06
N VAL A 4 6.57 3.31 8.62
CA VAL A 4 7.03 3.03 7.25
C VAL A 4 5.93 3.34 6.24
N LEU A 5 4.67 2.97 6.52
CA LEU A 5 3.52 3.32 5.68
C LEU A 5 3.33 4.84 5.60
N GLN A 6 3.51 5.56 6.71
CA GLN A 6 3.39 7.02 6.77
C GLN A 6 4.54 7.70 6.02
N LEU A 7 5.78 7.22 6.17
CA LEU A 7 6.93 7.71 5.42
C LEU A 7 6.75 7.47 3.92
N LEU A 8 6.28 6.29 3.53
CA LEU A 8 5.96 5.93 2.16
C LEU A 8 4.89 6.85 1.59
N HIS A 9 3.81 7.05 2.34
CA HIS A 9 2.71 7.95 1.98
C HIS A 9 3.21 9.38 1.75
N ASN A 10 3.96 9.93 2.70
CA ASN A 10 4.52 11.28 2.61
C ASN A 10 5.48 11.43 1.41
N PHE A 11 6.29 10.41 1.13
CA PHE A 11 7.23 10.42 0.00
C PHE A 11 6.49 10.41 -1.34
N LEU A 12 5.49 9.54 -1.49
CA LEU A 12 4.71 9.37 -2.71
C LEU A 12 3.78 10.55 -3.02
N LEU A 13 3.37 11.33 -2.01
CA LEU A 13 2.59 12.55 -2.19
C LEU A 13 3.41 13.77 -2.62
N SER A 14 4.75 13.68 -2.62
CA SER A 14 5.56 14.75 -3.21
C SER A 14 5.31 14.84 -4.72
N SER A 15 5.19 16.05 -5.25
CA SER A 15 4.70 16.29 -6.63
C SER A 15 5.48 15.54 -7.71
N VAL A 16 6.80 15.46 -7.56
CA VAL A 16 7.70 14.80 -8.52
C VAL A 16 7.59 13.28 -8.42
N VAL A 17 7.61 12.73 -7.21
CA VAL A 17 7.51 11.28 -6.98
C VAL A 17 6.13 10.77 -7.38
N HIS A 18 5.09 11.54 -7.09
CA HIS A 18 3.71 11.19 -7.44
C HIS A 18 3.55 10.96 -8.95
N VAL A 19 4.05 11.89 -9.78
CA VAL A 19 3.99 11.77 -11.24
C VAL A 19 4.72 10.50 -11.70
N ARG A 20 5.90 10.24 -11.12
CA ARG A 20 6.70 9.06 -11.46
C ARG A 20 5.99 7.75 -11.10
N TYR A 21 5.36 7.72 -9.93
CA TYR A 21 4.52 6.62 -9.47
C TYR A 21 3.34 6.34 -10.43
N LEU A 22 2.64 7.37 -10.91
CA LEU A 22 1.54 7.18 -11.88
C LEU A 22 2.03 6.61 -13.21
N VAL A 23 3.22 7.00 -13.67
CA VAL A 23 3.85 6.45 -14.88
C VAL A 23 4.22 4.99 -14.68
N ALA A 24 4.87 4.65 -13.56
CA ALA A 24 5.23 3.28 -13.21
C ALA A 24 4.00 2.37 -13.13
N GLN A 25 2.89 2.84 -12.54
CA GLN A 25 1.65 2.07 -12.49
C GLN A 25 1.14 1.66 -13.88
N LYS A 26 1.19 2.58 -14.86
CA LYS A 26 0.76 2.27 -16.23
C LYS A 26 1.66 1.25 -16.90
N PHE A 27 2.94 1.23 -16.56
CA PHE A 27 3.88 0.23 -17.06
C PHE A 27 3.60 -1.17 -16.47
N PHE A 28 3.42 -1.27 -15.15
CA PHE A 28 3.19 -2.55 -14.48
C PHE A 28 1.76 -3.08 -14.66
N GLN A 29 0.78 -2.20 -14.83
CA GLN A 29 -0.64 -2.53 -14.93
C GLN A 29 -1.33 -1.77 -16.08
N PRO A 30 -0.93 -2.02 -17.35
CA PRO A 30 -1.37 -1.21 -18.49
C PRO A 30 -2.89 -1.26 -18.76
N ASN A 31 -3.54 -2.35 -18.37
CA ASN A 31 -4.98 -2.55 -18.56
C ASN A 31 -5.82 -2.15 -17.35
N SER A 32 -5.21 -1.63 -16.29
CA SER A 32 -5.90 -1.26 -15.05
C SER A 32 -6.00 0.26 -14.91
N ARG A 33 -7.07 0.72 -14.25
CA ARG A 33 -7.21 2.14 -13.90
C ARG A 33 -6.13 2.49 -12.88
N THR A 34 -5.39 3.57 -13.15
CA THR A 34 -4.39 4.13 -12.24
C THR A 34 -5.04 4.51 -10.90
N ARG A 35 -4.40 4.14 -9.79
CA ARG A 35 -4.90 4.40 -8.44
C ARG A 35 -4.06 5.47 -7.76
N GLU A 36 -4.76 6.42 -7.16
CA GLU A 36 -4.15 7.43 -6.29
C GLU A 36 -4.15 6.95 -4.84
N ILE A 37 -3.11 7.34 -4.10
CA ILE A 37 -3.02 7.04 -2.68
C ILE A 37 -3.85 8.10 -1.94
N PRO A 38 -4.89 7.70 -1.19
CA PRO A 38 -5.70 8.65 -0.45
C PRO A 38 -4.88 9.33 0.65
N ASN A 39 -5.25 10.57 1.00
CA ASN A 39 -4.65 11.24 2.15
C ASN A 39 -4.96 10.46 3.44
N LEU A 40 -3.94 10.25 4.26
CA LEU A 40 -4.09 9.69 5.59
C LEU A 40 -4.63 10.78 6.52
N TYR A 41 -5.72 10.48 7.23
CA TYR A 41 -6.29 11.33 8.26
C TYR A 41 -6.36 10.54 9.56
N ASP A 42 -5.81 11.08 10.65
CA ASP A 42 -5.61 10.39 11.93
C ASP A 42 -6.86 9.75 12.54
N THR A 43 -8.06 10.28 12.23
CA THR A 43 -9.32 9.82 12.82
C THR A 43 -10.14 8.90 11.93
N ARG A 44 -9.64 8.53 10.74
CA ARG A 44 -10.41 7.75 9.75
C ARG A 44 -9.68 6.47 9.39
N TRP A 45 -9.90 5.44 10.20
CA TRP A 45 -9.61 4.03 9.89
C TRP A 45 -9.95 3.59 8.45
N ILE A 46 -10.98 4.16 7.83
CA ILE A 46 -11.31 3.95 6.41
C ILE A 46 -10.20 4.45 5.48
N CYS A 47 -9.62 5.62 5.75
CA CYS A 47 -8.51 6.16 4.95
C CYS A 47 -7.27 5.27 5.06
N TYR A 48 -7.00 4.70 6.24
CA TYR A 48 -5.94 3.70 6.41
C TYR A 48 -6.22 2.41 5.65
N HIS A 49 -7.49 1.95 5.62
CA HIS A 49 -7.90 0.79 4.83
C HIS A 49 -7.64 1.03 3.34
N GLU A 50 -8.15 2.13 2.79
CA GLU A 50 -7.98 2.48 1.38
C GLU A 50 -6.52 2.71 0.99
N ALA A 51 -5.73 3.38 1.84
CA ALA A 51 -4.31 3.58 1.61
C ALA A 51 -3.56 2.25 1.58
N THR A 52 -3.83 1.37 2.54
CA THR A 52 -3.21 0.04 2.62
C THR A 52 -3.56 -0.81 1.39
N GLU A 53 -4.83 -0.79 0.98
CA GLU A 53 -5.31 -1.46 -0.24
C GLU A 53 -4.57 -0.99 -1.48
N VAL A 54 -4.48 0.33 -1.68
CA VAL A 54 -3.81 0.92 -2.84
C VAL A 54 -2.33 0.57 -2.82
N VAL A 55 -1.65 0.77 -1.69
CA VAL A 55 -0.21 0.49 -1.55
C VAL A 55 0.11 -0.97 -1.88
N LEU A 56 -0.64 -1.93 -1.36
CA LEU A 56 -0.41 -3.35 -1.68
C LEU A 56 -0.68 -3.66 -3.16
N CYS A 57 -1.76 -3.10 -3.72
CA CYS A 57 -2.12 -3.30 -5.12
C CYS A 57 -1.11 -2.71 -6.10
N THR A 58 -0.42 -1.63 -5.73
CA THR A 58 0.51 -0.91 -6.61
C THR A 58 1.95 -1.01 -6.14
N LEU A 59 2.25 -1.90 -5.19
CA LEU A 59 3.57 -2.00 -4.55
C LEU A 59 4.73 -2.16 -5.54
N PRO A 60 4.64 -2.99 -6.61
CA PRO A 60 5.71 -3.08 -7.60
C PRO A 60 6.01 -1.75 -8.30
N ALA A 61 4.96 -0.97 -8.59
CA ALA A 61 5.10 0.36 -9.20
C ALA A 61 5.66 1.39 -8.21
N ILE A 62 5.27 1.29 -6.94
CA ILE A 62 5.81 2.10 -5.84
C ILE A 62 7.31 1.85 -5.68
N MET A 63 7.73 0.58 -5.56
CA MET A 63 9.12 0.21 -5.42
C MET A 63 9.94 0.70 -6.62
N SER A 64 9.43 0.54 -7.83
CA SER A 64 10.09 1.07 -9.04
C SER A 64 10.25 2.58 -9.04
N ALA A 65 9.23 3.32 -8.60
CA ALA A 65 9.33 4.76 -8.54
C ALA A 65 10.35 5.19 -7.48
N ILE A 66 10.41 4.54 -6.32
CA ILE A 66 11.37 4.87 -5.25
C ILE A 66 12.80 4.53 -5.67
N ASP A 67 13.00 3.40 -6.32
CA ASP A 67 14.31 2.94 -6.79
C ASP A 67 14.93 3.94 -7.79
N ASP A 68 14.13 4.43 -8.75
CA ASP A 68 14.55 5.50 -9.67
C ASP A 68 15.08 6.75 -8.93
N PHE A 69 14.47 7.11 -7.80
CA PHE A 69 14.93 8.24 -6.99
C PHE A 69 16.13 7.89 -6.11
N ALA A 70 16.31 6.62 -5.73
CA ALA A 70 17.43 6.17 -4.90
C ALA A 70 18.77 6.33 -5.64
N GLU A 71 18.76 6.35 -6.97
CA GLU A 71 19.93 6.65 -7.80
C GLU A 71 20.28 8.16 -7.85
N GLU A 72 19.36 9.05 -7.43
CA GLU A 72 19.62 10.50 -7.41
C GLU A 72 20.58 10.92 -6.29
N VAL A 73 21.46 11.88 -6.55
CA VAL A 73 22.33 12.45 -5.51
C VAL A 73 21.57 13.45 -4.64
N GLY A 74 21.74 13.36 -3.32
CA GLY A 74 21.26 14.34 -2.35
C GLY A 74 20.23 13.77 -1.39
N ASN A 75 19.56 14.66 -0.64
CA ASN A 75 18.68 14.25 0.45
C ASN A 75 17.49 13.38 -0.02
N ARG A 76 17.00 13.61 -1.24
CA ARG A 76 15.88 12.83 -1.79
C ARG A 76 16.29 11.39 -2.10
N GLY A 77 17.43 11.18 -2.75
CA GLY A 77 17.91 9.83 -3.04
C GLY A 77 18.30 9.07 -1.78
N ASN A 78 18.90 9.75 -0.79
CA ASN A 78 19.14 9.14 0.51
C ASN A 78 17.83 8.70 1.19
N ASN A 79 16.80 9.55 1.17
CA ASN A 79 15.49 9.20 1.72
C ASN A 79 14.83 8.04 0.96
N ALA A 80 14.93 8.02 -0.37
CA ALA A 80 14.40 6.97 -1.21
C ALA A 80 15.11 5.62 -0.94
N TRP A 81 16.44 5.63 -0.85
CA TRP A 81 17.25 4.45 -0.54
C TRP A 81 16.92 3.89 0.84
N VAL A 82 16.84 4.75 1.86
CA VAL A 82 16.43 4.34 3.21
C VAL A 82 15.02 3.76 3.19
N LEU A 83 14.08 4.40 2.51
CA LEU A 83 12.70 3.93 2.40
C LEU A 83 12.61 2.56 1.71
N LEU A 84 13.35 2.36 0.62
CA LEU A 84 13.42 1.08 -0.09
C LEU A 84 13.94 -0.04 0.81
N SER A 85 14.98 0.23 1.62
CA SER A 85 15.52 -0.75 2.58
C SER A 85 14.54 -1.15 3.68
N GLN A 86 13.50 -0.34 3.95
CA GLN A 86 12.48 -0.63 4.95
C GLN A 86 11.31 -1.45 4.40
N ILE A 87 11.14 -1.52 3.07
CA ILE A 87 10.14 -2.36 2.40
C ILE A 87 10.65 -3.80 2.35
N THR A 88 10.63 -4.46 3.51
CA THR A 88 11.04 -5.86 3.67
C THR A 88 9.88 -6.83 3.41
N PRO A 89 10.14 -8.13 3.16
CA PRO A 89 9.09 -9.15 3.11
C PRO A 89 8.22 -9.16 4.38
N CYS A 90 8.85 -8.97 5.55
CA CYS A 90 8.15 -8.81 6.82
C CYS A 90 7.21 -7.60 6.83
N PHE A 91 7.63 -6.45 6.26
CA PHE A 91 6.75 -5.29 6.13
C PHE A 91 5.52 -5.62 5.28
N ILE A 92 5.69 -6.31 4.15
CA ILE A 92 4.59 -6.69 3.25
C ILE A 92 3.61 -7.63 3.95
N ILE A 93 4.11 -8.64 4.67
CA ILE A 93 3.28 -9.54 5.49
C ILE A 93 2.47 -8.77 6.52
N HIS A 94 3.11 -7.88 7.29
CA HIS A 94 2.41 -7.07 8.29
C HIS A 94 1.37 -6.14 7.64
N LEU A 95 1.67 -5.59 6.47
CA LEU A 95 0.74 -4.74 5.73
C LEU A 95 -0.47 -5.52 5.22
N SER A 96 -0.28 -6.75 4.72
CA SER A 96 -1.36 -7.67 4.34
C SER A 96 -2.23 -8.08 5.53
N LEU A 97 -1.61 -8.34 6.69
CA LEU A 97 -2.34 -8.60 7.94
C LEU A 97 -3.18 -7.38 8.35
N MET A 98 -2.58 -6.19 8.28
CA MET A 98 -3.29 -4.95 8.62
C MET A 98 -4.47 -4.71 7.67
N ARG A 99 -4.28 -4.92 6.37
CA ARG A 99 -5.35 -4.84 5.36
C ARG A 99 -6.51 -5.75 5.72
N PHE A 100 -6.23 -6.99 6.09
CA PHE A 100 -7.25 -7.96 6.49
C PHE A 100 -8.07 -7.47 7.69
N VAL A 101 -7.41 -7.02 8.76
CA VAL A 101 -8.08 -6.48 9.95
C VAL A 101 -8.90 -5.23 9.61
N LEU A 102 -8.32 -4.31 8.84
CA LEU A 102 -8.98 -3.08 8.42
C LEU A 102 -10.21 -3.36 7.53
N ASN A 103 -10.16 -4.38 6.69
CA ASN A 103 -11.28 -4.78 5.85
C ASN A 103 -12.46 -5.29 6.70
N ILE A 104 -12.20 -6.15 7.69
CA ILE A 104 -13.25 -6.62 8.64
C ILE A 104 -13.87 -5.43 9.38
N CYS A 105 -13.02 -4.54 9.89
CA CYS A 105 -13.41 -3.31 10.55
C CYS A 105 -14.28 -2.41 9.65
N ASN A 106 -13.89 -2.23 8.38
CA ASN A 106 -14.61 -1.41 7.41
C ASN A 106 -15.97 -2.03 7.04
N LEU A 107 -16.03 -3.35 6.84
CA LEU A 107 -17.30 -4.05 6.58
C LEU A 107 -18.29 -3.81 7.72
N ALA A 108 -17.84 -3.93 8.96
CA ALA A 108 -18.68 -3.67 10.11
C ALA A 108 -19.08 -2.20 10.23
N ASN A 109 -18.15 -1.28 9.96
CA ASN A 109 -18.44 0.14 9.93
C ASN A 109 -19.57 0.47 8.94
N VAL A 110 -19.47 -0.04 7.71
CA VAL A 110 -20.49 0.17 6.68
C VAL A 110 -21.82 -0.41 7.13
N LYS A 111 -21.81 -1.62 7.70
CA LYS A 111 -23.02 -2.29 8.17
C LYS A 111 -23.72 -1.51 9.28
N LEU A 112 -22.99 -1.17 10.34
CA LEU A 112 -23.51 -0.51 11.55
C LEU A 112 -23.99 0.92 11.30
N GLN A 113 -23.54 1.56 10.23
CA GLN A 113 -24.00 2.89 9.84
C GLN A 113 -25.31 2.87 9.01
N LEU A 114 -25.82 1.68 8.62
CA LEU A 114 -27.09 1.58 7.92
C LEU A 114 -28.25 1.92 8.86
N LYS A 115 -29.04 2.92 8.49
CA LYS A 115 -30.22 3.35 9.27
C LYS A 115 -31.29 2.27 9.42
N SER A 116 -31.26 1.25 8.57
CA SER A 116 -32.17 0.12 8.57
C SER A 116 -31.74 -1.04 9.47
N GLU A 117 -30.53 -1.01 10.04
CA GLU A 117 -30.07 -2.12 10.87
C GLU A 117 -30.76 -2.16 12.23
N THR A 118 -31.20 -3.36 12.59
CA THR A 118 -31.71 -3.67 13.92
C THR A 118 -30.56 -3.93 14.91
N HIS A 119 -30.82 -3.71 16.20
CA HIS A 119 -29.85 -4.02 17.26
C HIS A 119 -29.39 -5.49 17.25
N SER A 120 -30.24 -6.41 16.80
CA SER A 120 -29.89 -7.84 16.66
C SER A 120 -28.87 -8.07 15.55
N GLU A 121 -29.04 -7.42 14.39
CA GLU A 121 -28.12 -7.51 13.25
C GLU A 121 -26.76 -6.86 13.57
N ALA A 122 -26.77 -5.74 14.29
CA ALA A 122 -25.58 -5.09 14.80
C ALA A 122 -24.80 -6.01 15.77
N LEU A 123 -25.50 -6.69 16.69
CA LEU A 123 -24.88 -7.65 17.60
C LEU A 123 -24.27 -8.85 16.85
N GLN A 124 -24.96 -9.35 15.82
CA GLN A 124 -24.42 -10.41 14.97
C GLN A 124 -23.17 -9.96 14.21
N CYS A 125 -23.16 -8.72 13.71
CA CYS A 125 -22.00 -8.11 13.05
C CYS A 125 -20.77 -8.09 13.98
N ILE A 126 -20.94 -7.59 15.21
CA ILE A 126 -19.86 -7.53 16.20
C ILE A 126 -19.37 -8.93 16.59
N LYS A 127 -20.29 -9.89 16.77
CA LYS A 127 -19.92 -11.29 17.06
C LYS A 127 -19.13 -11.91 15.91
N ALA A 128 -19.54 -11.66 14.67
CA ALA A 128 -18.83 -12.13 13.49
C ALA A 128 -17.41 -11.55 13.44
N MET A 129 -17.25 -10.23 13.64
CA MET A 129 -15.93 -9.60 13.73
C MET A 129 -15.05 -10.27 14.78
N LYS A 130 -15.59 -10.45 16.00
CA LYS A 130 -14.86 -11.09 17.09
C LYS A 130 -14.39 -12.49 16.67
N ASN A 131 -15.25 -13.29 16.07
CA ASN A 131 -14.88 -14.64 15.60
C ASN A 131 -13.81 -14.61 14.48
N PHE A 132 -13.78 -13.57 13.66
CA PHE A 132 -12.74 -13.41 12.65
C PHE A 132 -11.39 -13.03 13.26
N THR A 133 -11.37 -12.26 14.35
CA THR A 133 -10.14 -11.82 15.03
C THR A 133 -9.65 -12.77 16.13
N ASP A 134 -10.57 -13.48 16.77
CA ASP A 134 -10.31 -14.42 17.87
C ASP A 134 -9.91 -15.77 17.27
N ARG A 135 -8.66 -15.81 16.77
CA ARG A 135 -8.08 -16.95 16.06
C ARG A 135 -7.09 -17.69 16.97
N PRO A 136 -6.96 -19.02 16.81
CA PRO A 136 -6.05 -19.80 17.62
C PRO A 136 -4.60 -19.38 17.35
N LEU A 137 -3.77 -19.42 18.40
CA LEU A 137 -2.34 -19.23 18.28
C LEU A 137 -1.71 -20.40 17.51
N TYR A 138 -0.63 -20.11 16.78
CA TYR A 138 0.22 -21.11 16.14
C TYR A 138 0.60 -22.22 17.16
N PRO A 139 0.59 -23.52 16.80
CA PRO A 139 0.60 -24.09 15.44
C PRO A 139 -0.76 -24.60 14.94
N ASN A 140 -1.86 -24.18 15.55
CA ASN A 140 -3.18 -24.63 15.09
C ASN A 140 -3.44 -24.04 13.69
N ASN A 141 -3.33 -24.87 12.64
CA ASN A 141 -3.56 -24.50 11.23
C ASN A 141 -4.82 -23.64 11.10
N ASP A 142 -4.65 -22.34 10.86
CA ASP A 142 -5.73 -21.44 10.55
C ASP A 142 -5.62 -21.06 9.09
N THR A 143 -6.50 -21.65 8.29
CA THR A 143 -6.62 -21.38 6.86
C THR A 143 -6.75 -19.89 6.52
N VAL A 144 -7.25 -19.06 7.44
CA VAL A 144 -7.34 -17.62 7.23
C VAL A 144 -5.98 -16.96 7.28
N TRP A 145 -5.14 -17.35 8.25
CA TRP A 145 -3.77 -16.84 8.29
C TRP A 145 -2.97 -17.37 7.12
N ASP A 146 -3.11 -18.66 6.78
CA ASP A 146 -2.47 -19.24 5.61
C ASP A 146 -2.82 -18.45 4.33
N ASN A 147 -4.10 -18.10 4.13
CA ASN A 147 -4.53 -17.28 2.99
C ASN A 147 -3.91 -15.87 3.00
N VAL A 148 -3.77 -15.23 4.16
CA VAL A 148 -3.14 -13.91 4.28
C VAL A 148 -1.64 -13.99 3.97
N TYR A 149 -0.97 -15.05 4.41
CA TYR A 149 0.43 -15.31 4.06
C TYR A 149 0.60 -15.61 2.57
N ASP A 150 -0.23 -16.48 1.99
CA ASP A 150 -0.22 -16.81 0.56
C ASP A 150 -0.44 -15.58 -0.32
N GLU A 151 -1.31 -14.66 0.10
CA GLU A 151 -1.51 -13.39 -0.60
C GLU A 151 -0.27 -12.50 -0.49
N ALA A 152 0.31 -12.37 0.71
CA ALA A 152 1.54 -11.61 0.90
C ALA A 152 2.71 -12.18 0.07
N GLU A 153 2.87 -13.50 0.00
CA GLU A 153 3.89 -14.16 -0.81
C GLU A 153 3.72 -13.87 -2.30
N LYS A 154 2.49 -13.86 -2.82
CA LYS A 154 2.22 -13.46 -4.21
C LYS A 154 2.63 -12.02 -4.48
N ILE A 155 2.37 -11.12 -3.53
CA ILE A 155 2.77 -9.71 -3.63
C ILE A 155 4.31 -9.59 -3.61
N ILE A 156 4.97 -10.29 -2.69
CA ILE A 156 6.44 -10.35 -2.61
C ILE A 156 7.03 -10.83 -3.94
N ALA A 157 6.55 -11.97 -4.45
CA ALA A 157 7.00 -12.52 -5.72
C ALA A 157 6.76 -11.54 -6.88
N SER A 158 5.66 -10.79 -6.88
CA SER A 158 5.40 -9.77 -7.90
C SER A 158 6.38 -8.58 -7.82
N CYS A 159 6.86 -8.25 -6.63
CA CYS A 159 7.87 -7.21 -6.41
C CYS A 159 9.25 -7.68 -6.87
N GLU A 160 9.66 -8.91 -6.52
CA GLU A 160 10.91 -9.51 -6.99
C GLU A 160 10.96 -9.65 -8.53
N LEU A 161 9.84 -10.05 -9.15
CA LEU A 161 9.70 -10.07 -10.60
C LEU A 161 9.78 -8.68 -11.24
N SER A 162 9.39 -7.63 -10.51
CA SER A 162 9.49 -6.25 -10.97
C SER A 162 10.93 -5.75 -10.99
N ASP A 163 11.74 -6.14 -10.00
CA ASP A 163 13.18 -5.84 -9.96
C ASP A 163 13.92 -6.55 -11.11
N ILE A 164 13.57 -7.82 -11.40
CA ILE A 164 14.15 -8.55 -12.54
C ILE A 164 13.75 -7.95 -13.90
N ARG A 165 12.54 -7.39 -14.02
CA ARG A 165 12.09 -6.72 -15.26
C ARG A 165 12.82 -5.39 -15.49
N ARG A 166 13.20 -4.68 -14.43
CA ARG A 166 14.06 -3.48 -14.52
C ARG A 166 15.44 -3.82 -15.09
N ASP A 167 16.08 -4.88 -14.60
CA ASP A 167 17.40 -5.34 -15.10
C ASP A 167 17.41 -5.68 -16.61
N ARG A 168 16.26 -6.04 -17.19
CA ARG A 168 16.15 -6.51 -18.58
C ARG A 168 15.47 -5.53 -19.54
N ALA A 169 14.96 -4.37 -19.09
CA ALA A 169 14.21 -3.45 -19.94
C ALA A 169 14.56 -1.95 -19.76
N VAL A 170 15.46 -1.47 -20.65
CA VAL A 170 15.46 -0.17 -21.39
C VAL A 170 15.55 1.16 -20.58
N PRO A 171 16.44 2.08 -21.01
CA PRO A 171 16.90 3.27 -20.26
C PRO A 171 15.84 4.31 -19.94
N PHE A 172 16.07 5.00 -18.80
CA PHE A 172 15.53 6.30 -18.41
C PHE A 172 14.12 6.57 -18.95
N LEU A 173 13.10 6.23 -18.14
CA LEU A 173 11.79 6.85 -18.27
C LEU A 173 12.00 8.38 -18.44
N PRO A 174 11.42 8.98 -19.50
CA PRO A 174 11.80 10.31 -19.96
C PRO A 174 11.78 11.32 -18.82
N GLU A 175 12.82 12.14 -18.72
CA GLU A 175 12.88 13.28 -17.81
C GLU A 175 11.58 14.07 -17.97
N VAL A 176 10.71 13.99 -16.97
CA VAL A 176 9.54 14.87 -16.91
C VAL A 176 10.12 16.25 -16.63
N PRO A 177 10.00 17.24 -17.53
CA PRO A 177 10.50 18.57 -17.26
C PRO A 177 9.69 19.12 -16.10
N ILE A 178 10.30 19.18 -14.91
CA ILE A 178 9.72 19.87 -13.76
C ILE A 178 9.78 21.35 -14.12
N GLN A 179 8.70 21.87 -14.71
CA GLN A 179 8.51 23.30 -14.89
C GLN A 179 8.35 23.93 -13.50
N VAL A 180 9.48 24.28 -12.88
CA VAL A 180 9.52 25.15 -11.71
C VAL A 180 8.98 26.50 -12.15
N LYS A 181 7.70 26.77 -11.90
CA LYS A 181 7.18 28.13 -11.97
C LYS A 181 7.88 28.94 -10.89
N MET A 182 8.96 29.61 -11.26
CA MET A 182 9.50 30.73 -10.49
C MET A 182 8.48 31.87 -10.55
N THR A 183 7.64 31.98 -9.54
CA THR A 183 7.00 33.25 -9.20
C THR A 183 8.06 34.15 -8.58
N THR A 184 8.66 35.02 -9.39
CA THR A 184 9.32 36.24 -8.91
C THR A 184 8.27 37.25 -8.47
N ALA A 185 8.66 38.01 -7.45
CA ALA A 185 7.96 39.07 -6.70
C ALA A 185 6.99 39.96 -7.48
#